data_AF-A0A7V8Z8V3-F1
#
_entry.id   AF-A0A7V8Z8V3-F1
#
_cell.length_a   1.000
_cell.length_b   1.000
_cell.length_c   1.000
_cell.angle_alpha   90.00
_cell.angle_beta   90.00
_cell.angle_gamma   90.00
#
_symmetry.space_group_name_H-M   'P 1'
#
loop_
_entity.id
_entity.type
_entity.pdbx_description
1 polymer ?
#
loop_
_entity_poly.entity_id
_entity_poly.type
_entity_poly.pdbx_seq_one_letter_code
_entity_poly.pdbx_strand_id
1 'polypeptide(L)'
;MLTEYLSGYRKKFLTAILCVHLVAGVFAMSMDLLYPFSPIKSTAEFINKQKMSDLLVVGSVDYEVSPLTAYINQKIYQPQSNKFGTFHIMKYGRENKSDEEVLDRVSELLTSIGQDVLLISSHQIKASAPHLCISELWEFNKTIIGQNYFLYLVRKDEDICGR
;
A
#
# COMPACT_ATOMS: atom_id res chain seq x y z
N MET A 1 -12.26 61.39 0.52
CA MET A 1 -13.54 60.87 1.04
C MET A 1 -14.00 59.60 0.34
N LEU A 2 -14.09 59.54 -1.01
CA LEU A 2 -14.43 58.30 -1.76
C LEU A 2 -13.39 57.16 -1.60
N THR A 3 -12.10 57.50 -1.50
CA THR A 3 -11.00 56.53 -1.36
C THR A 3 -10.94 55.84 0.00
N GLU A 4 -11.34 56.52 1.09
CA GLU A 4 -11.44 55.94 2.43
C GLU A 4 -12.57 54.92 2.52
N TYR A 5 -13.74 55.24 1.94
CA TYR A 5 -14.91 54.37 1.92
C TYR A 5 -14.64 53.09 1.10
N LEU A 6 -14.03 53.22 -0.08
CA LEU A 6 -13.57 52.09 -0.90
C LEU A 6 -12.51 51.23 -0.20
N SER A 7 -11.64 51.83 0.63
CA SER A 7 -10.61 51.09 1.37
C SER A 7 -11.19 50.19 2.47
N GLY A 8 -12.29 50.61 3.12
CA GLY A 8 -12.97 49.84 4.16
C GLY A 8 -13.65 48.59 3.59
N TYR A 9 -14.31 48.72 2.44
CA TYR A 9 -14.90 47.59 1.72
C TYR A 9 -13.82 46.62 1.20
N ARG A 10 -12.71 47.14 0.66
CA ARG A 10 -11.56 46.31 0.24
C ARG A 10 -10.97 45.52 1.39
N LYS A 11 -10.79 46.15 2.57
CA LYS A 11 -10.31 45.46 3.79
C LYS A 11 -11.27 44.36 4.22
N LYS A 12 -12.57 44.66 4.34
CA LYS A 12 -13.59 43.66 4.70
C LYS A 12 -13.66 42.49 3.71
N PHE A 13 -13.58 42.78 2.41
CA PHE A 13 -13.57 41.76 1.36
C PHE A 13 -12.32 40.88 1.44
N LEU A 14 -11.13 41.48 1.59
CA LEU A 14 -9.89 40.73 1.80
C LEU A 14 -9.94 39.88 3.07
N THR A 15 -10.45 40.42 4.18
CA THR A 15 -10.63 39.66 5.43
C THR A 15 -11.59 38.50 5.22
N ALA A 16 -12.70 38.68 4.51
CA ALA A 16 -13.64 37.60 4.20
C ALA A 16 -12.97 36.49 3.37
N ILE A 17 -12.23 36.85 2.33
CA ILE A 17 -11.44 35.89 1.53
C ILE A 17 -10.44 35.15 2.42
N LEU A 18 -9.75 35.87 3.31
CA LEU A 18 -8.75 35.27 4.21
C LEU A 18 -9.40 34.30 5.20
N CYS A 19 -10.57 34.64 5.76
CA CYS A 19 -11.33 33.75 6.62
C CYS A 19 -11.77 32.49 5.89
N VAL A 20 -12.24 32.60 4.64
CA VAL A 20 -12.60 31.44 3.81
C VAL A 20 -11.37 30.55 3.57
N HIS A 21 -10.22 31.13 3.23
CA HIS A 21 -8.98 30.37 3.04
C HIS A 21 -8.48 29.73 4.33
N LEU A 22 -8.64 30.41 5.47
CA LEU A 22 -8.28 29.86 6.77
C LEU A 22 -9.12 28.61 7.08
N VAL A 23 -10.44 28.68 6.90
CA VAL A 23 -11.34 27.54 7.13
C VAL A 23 -11.05 26.41 6.14
N ALA A 24 -10.84 26.73 4.86
CA ALA A 24 -10.47 25.74 3.85
C ALA A 24 -9.13 25.06 4.17
N GLY A 25 -8.14 25.82 4.65
CA GLY A 25 -6.83 25.30 5.05
C GLY A 25 -6.91 24.37 6.26
N VAL A 26 -7.66 24.76 7.31
CA VAL A 26 -7.90 23.91 8.48
C VAL A 26 -8.62 22.62 8.09
N PHE A 27 -9.62 22.71 7.22
CA PHE A 27 -10.35 21.55 6.72
C PHE A 27 -9.44 20.61 5.93
N ALA A 28 -8.63 21.15 4.99
CA ALA A 28 -7.69 20.36 4.20
C ALA A 28 -6.63 19.68 5.08
N MET A 29 -6.08 20.38 6.07
CA MET A 29 -5.12 19.82 7.02
C MET A 29 -5.74 18.73 7.89
N SER A 30 -7.00 18.90 8.31
CA SER A 30 -7.73 17.89 9.07
C SER A 30 -7.99 16.63 8.24
N MET A 31 -8.32 16.78 6.96
CA MET A 31 -8.48 15.66 6.03
C MET A 31 -7.17 14.88 5.83
N ASP A 32 -6.04 15.59 5.72
CA ASP A 32 -4.70 14.97 5.60
C ASP A 32 -4.31 14.17 6.86
N LEU A 33 -4.74 14.62 8.04
CA LEU A 33 -4.53 13.89 9.30
C LEU A 33 -5.45 12.67 9.45
N LEU A 34 -6.69 12.75 8.96
CA LEU A 34 -7.69 11.69 9.09
C LEU A 34 -7.51 10.58 8.05
N TYR A 35 -7.11 10.92 6.84
CA TYR A 35 -6.97 9.98 5.73
C TYR A 35 -5.49 9.89 5.33
N PRO A 36 -4.83 8.73 5.53
CA PRO A 36 -3.45 8.58 5.09
C PRO A 36 -3.37 8.76 3.58
N PHE A 37 -2.36 9.50 3.13
CA PHE A 37 -2.12 9.72 1.70
C PHE A 37 -1.88 8.40 0.95
N SER A 38 -1.25 7.41 1.59
CA SER A 38 -0.93 6.10 1.00
C SER A 38 -1.01 5.00 2.06
N PRO A 39 -1.36 3.74 1.70
CA PRO A 39 -1.56 2.68 2.68
C PRO A 39 -0.25 2.15 3.28
N ILE A 40 0.90 2.47 2.67
CA ILE A 40 2.24 1.94 3.02
C ILE A 40 2.54 1.98 4.53
N LYS A 41 2.36 3.14 5.17
CA LYS A 41 2.67 3.30 6.59
C LYS A 41 1.80 2.41 7.47
N SER A 42 0.49 2.41 7.22
CA SER A 42 -0.49 1.60 7.95
C SER A 42 -0.22 0.11 7.77
N THR A 43 0.13 -0.31 6.54
CA THR A 43 0.52 -1.68 6.23
C THR A 43 1.79 -2.11 6.97
N ALA A 44 2.82 -1.26 6.99
CA ALA A 44 4.05 -1.57 7.72
C ALA A 44 3.83 -1.66 9.24
N GLU A 45 3.05 -0.73 9.81
CA GLU A 45 2.68 -0.78 11.22
C GLU A 45 1.91 -2.06 11.56
N PHE A 46 1.01 -2.51 10.68
CA PHE A 46 0.28 -3.76 10.86
C PHE A 46 1.23 -4.98 10.86
N ILE A 47 2.14 -5.06 9.89
CA ILE A 47 3.14 -6.14 9.78
C ILE A 47 4.00 -6.21 11.05
N ASN A 48 4.50 -5.06 11.50
CA ASN A 48 5.33 -4.98 12.69
C ASN A 48 4.56 -5.34 13.98
N LYS A 49 3.30 -4.88 14.13
CA LYS A 49 2.46 -5.18 15.29
C LYS A 49 2.10 -6.67 15.38
N GLN A 50 1.85 -7.31 14.24
CA GLN A 50 1.51 -8.73 14.16
C GLN A 50 2.73 -9.66 14.24
N LYS A 51 3.95 -9.11 14.42
CA LYS A 51 5.22 -9.86 14.39
C LYS A 51 5.39 -10.70 13.12
N MET A 52 4.85 -10.22 12.01
CA MET A 52 4.99 -10.86 10.69
C MET A 52 6.28 -10.44 9.99
N SER A 53 7.14 -9.65 10.64
CA SER A 53 8.41 -9.17 10.11
C SER A 53 9.43 -10.30 9.86
N ASP A 54 9.24 -11.46 10.50
CA ASP A 54 10.08 -12.64 10.27
C ASP A 54 9.60 -13.50 9.08
N LEU A 55 8.40 -13.23 8.56
CA LEU A 55 7.87 -13.90 7.37
C LEU A 55 8.47 -13.31 6.10
N LEU A 56 8.63 -14.16 5.10
CA LEU A 56 9.02 -13.72 3.77
C LEU A 56 7.90 -12.90 3.15
N VAL A 57 8.22 -11.69 2.70
CA VAL A 57 7.25 -10.78 2.08
C VAL A 57 7.42 -10.78 0.56
N VAL A 58 6.32 -11.03 -0.16
CA VAL A 58 6.22 -10.96 -1.63
C VAL A 58 5.32 -9.78 -2.02
N GLY A 59 5.79 -8.93 -2.95
CA GLY A 59 5.02 -7.82 -3.48
C GLY A 59 4.65 -8.05 -4.95
N SER A 60 3.37 -8.22 -5.27
CA SER A 60 2.88 -8.50 -6.63
C SER A 60 3.14 -7.34 -7.63
N VAL A 61 3.18 -6.10 -7.12
CA VAL A 61 3.45 -4.89 -7.90
C VAL A 61 4.66 -4.16 -7.34
N ASP A 62 5.80 -4.33 -8.02
CA ASP A 62 7.11 -3.90 -7.54
C ASP A 62 7.14 -2.40 -7.16
N TYR A 63 6.56 -1.51 -7.97
CA TYR A 63 6.66 -0.06 -7.75
C TYR A 63 5.75 0.44 -6.62
N GLU A 64 4.61 -0.21 -6.39
CA GLU A 64 3.71 0.15 -5.30
C GLU A 64 4.22 -0.37 -3.97
N VAL A 65 4.75 -1.59 -3.94
CA VAL A 65 5.13 -2.27 -2.69
C VAL A 65 6.59 -1.96 -2.28
N SER A 66 7.48 -1.56 -3.20
CA SER A 66 8.89 -1.27 -2.87
C SER A 66 9.11 -0.29 -1.71
N PRO A 67 8.38 0.85 -1.60
CA PRO A 67 8.55 1.79 -0.49
C PRO A 67 8.29 1.17 0.88
N LEU A 68 7.52 0.08 0.95
CA LEU A 68 7.25 -0.63 2.21
C LEU A 68 8.52 -1.13 2.88
N THR A 69 9.54 -1.51 2.09
CA THR A 69 10.84 -2.01 2.58
C THR A 69 11.53 -1.03 3.53
N ALA A 70 11.35 0.27 3.33
CA ALA A 70 11.90 1.31 4.20
C ALA A 70 11.28 1.28 5.61
N TYR A 71 10.03 0.85 5.75
CA TYR A 71 9.31 0.82 7.03
C TYR A 71 9.42 -0.52 7.77
N ILE A 72 9.53 -1.64 7.03
CA ILE A 72 9.66 -2.97 7.62
C ILE A 72 11.12 -3.43 7.78
N ASN A 73 12.08 -2.63 7.30
CA ASN A 73 13.52 -2.89 7.36
C ASN A 73 13.94 -4.28 6.83
N GLN A 74 13.23 -4.80 5.84
CA GLN A 74 13.51 -6.07 5.18
C GLN A 74 13.28 -5.96 3.67
N LYS A 75 13.94 -6.85 2.91
CA LYS A 75 13.79 -6.90 1.45
C LYS A 75 12.49 -7.61 1.08
N ILE A 76 11.82 -7.11 0.06
CA ILE A 76 10.61 -7.74 -0.48
C ILE A 76 10.99 -8.49 -1.74
N TYR A 77 10.48 -9.72 -1.87
CA TYR A 77 10.61 -10.47 -3.10
C TYR A 77 9.65 -9.92 -4.15
N GLN A 78 10.20 -9.64 -5.33
CA GLN A 78 9.51 -9.04 -6.47
C GLN A 78 9.34 -10.10 -7.57
N PRO A 79 8.12 -10.64 -7.79
CA PRO A 79 7.87 -11.67 -8.80
C PRO A 79 8.24 -11.23 -10.21
N GLN A 80 8.10 -9.94 -10.53
CA GLN A 80 8.41 -9.40 -11.85
C GLN A 80 9.91 -9.43 -12.18
N SER A 81 10.76 -9.41 -11.15
CA SER A 81 12.21 -9.42 -11.29
C SER A 81 12.86 -10.73 -10.82
N ASN A 82 12.08 -11.62 -10.19
CA ASN A 82 12.53 -12.84 -9.52
C ASN A 82 13.71 -12.57 -8.57
N LYS A 83 13.61 -11.47 -7.80
CA LYS A 83 14.68 -11.02 -6.89
C LYS A 83 14.12 -10.34 -5.66
N PHE A 84 14.88 -10.43 -4.57
CA PHE A 84 14.69 -9.60 -3.39
C PHE A 84 15.26 -8.20 -3.63
N GLY A 85 14.43 -7.17 -3.43
CA GLY A 85 14.80 -5.77 -3.64
C GLY A 85 14.28 -4.84 -2.54
N THR A 86 14.95 -3.70 -2.39
CA THR A 86 14.49 -2.56 -1.57
C THR A 86 13.97 -1.41 -2.43
N PHE A 87 14.16 -1.48 -3.74
CA PHE A 87 13.72 -0.47 -4.69
C PHE A 87 13.26 -1.11 -6.00
N HIS A 88 12.37 -0.42 -6.69
CA HIS A 88 11.95 -0.80 -8.02
C HIS A 88 13.05 -0.45 -9.03
N ILE A 89 13.49 -1.45 -9.81
CA ILE A 89 14.42 -1.23 -10.92
C ILE A 89 13.63 -1.22 -12.22
N MET A 90 13.40 -0.05 -12.79
CA MET A 90 12.69 0.07 -14.06
C MET A 90 13.56 -0.47 -15.20
N LYS A 91 13.05 -1.47 -15.93
CA LYS A 91 13.67 -2.03 -17.13
C LYS A 91 12.69 -1.94 -18.29
N TYR A 92 13.17 -1.53 -19.47
CA TYR A 92 12.35 -1.53 -20.69
C TYR A 92 11.87 -2.95 -21.03
N GLY A 93 10.60 -3.07 -21.39
CA GLY A 93 9.97 -4.35 -21.77
C GLY A 93 9.52 -5.23 -20.60
N ARG A 94 9.38 -4.68 -19.39
CA ARG A 94 8.71 -5.38 -18.29
C ARG A 94 7.21 -5.33 -18.44
N GLU A 95 6.59 -6.49 -18.38
CA GLU A 95 5.14 -6.64 -18.23
C GLU A 95 4.81 -6.98 -16.79
N ASN A 96 3.66 -6.48 -16.33
CA ASN A 96 3.10 -6.90 -15.06
C ASN A 96 2.76 -8.39 -15.16
N LYS A 97 3.15 -9.15 -14.14
CA LYS A 97 2.83 -10.57 -14.04
C LYS A 97 1.36 -10.75 -13.73
N SER A 98 0.73 -11.76 -14.33
CA SER A 98 -0.65 -12.11 -13.98
C SER A 98 -0.71 -12.68 -12.56
N ASP A 99 -1.91 -12.70 -11.98
CA ASP A 99 -2.13 -13.28 -10.65
C ASP A 99 -1.66 -14.74 -10.59
N GLU A 100 -1.92 -15.51 -11.64
CA GLU A 100 -1.49 -16.90 -11.77
C GLU A 100 0.04 -17.01 -11.76
N GLU A 101 0.73 -16.19 -12.56
CA GLU A 101 2.21 -16.19 -12.59
C GLU A 101 2.81 -15.78 -11.23
N VAL A 102 2.17 -14.86 -10.51
CA VAL A 102 2.60 -14.46 -9.17
C VAL A 102 2.44 -15.62 -8.19
N LEU A 103 1.29 -16.30 -8.21
CA LEU A 103 1.02 -17.46 -7.36
C LEU A 103 1.96 -18.63 -7.66
N ASP A 104 2.28 -18.88 -8.93
CA ASP A 104 3.27 -19.90 -9.32
C ASP A 104 4.65 -19.59 -8.71
N ARG A 105 5.09 -18.33 -8.74
CA ARG A 105 6.35 -17.91 -8.10
C ARG A 105 6.31 -18.04 -6.58
N VAL A 106 5.18 -17.73 -5.96
CA VAL A 106 5.00 -17.92 -4.52
C VAL A 106 5.07 -19.42 -4.17
N SER A 107 4.48 -20.29 -4.99
CA SER A 107 4.56 -21.74 -4.83
C SER A 107 5.99 -22.29 -4.91
N GLU A 108 6.76 -21.82 -5.91
CA GLU A 108 8.18 -22.16 -6.05
C GLU A 108 8.98 -21.73 -4.79
N LEU A 109 8.71 -20.54 -4.27
CA LEU A 109 9.36 -20.02 -3.05
C LEU A 109 8.99 -20.82 -1.81
N LEU A 110 7.70 -21.14 -1.64
CA LEU A 110 7.20 -21.96 -0.53
C LEU A 110 7.88 -23.33 -0.51
N THR A 111 8.05 -23.95 -1.68
CA THR A 111 8.72 -25.26 -1.81
C THR A 111 10.22 -25.18 -1.48
N SER A 112 10.87 -24.07 -1.83
CA SER A 112 12.31 -23.88 -1.62
C SER A 112 12.66 -23.53 -0.17
N ILE A 113 11.82 -22.74 0.50
CA ILE A 113 12.12 -22.14 1.81
C ILE A 113 11.39 -22.88 2.94
N GLY A 114 10.22 -23.45 2.68
CA GLY A 114 9.42 -24.17 3.68
C GLY A 114 8.82 -23.29 4.78
N GLN A 115 8.57 -22.01 4.49
CA GLN A 115 7.99 -21.04 5.44
C GLN A 115 6.80 -20.33 4.79
N ASP A 116 5.80 -19.98 5.60
CA ASP A 116 4.66 -19.14 5.18
C ASP A 116 5.11 -17.83 4.52
N VAL A 117 4.37 -17.41 3.50
CA VAL A 117 4.65 -16.19 2.74
C VAL A 117 3.56 -15.16 2.98
N LEU A 118 3.97 -13.93 3.29
CA LEU A 118 3.10 -12.77 3.31
C LEU A 118 3.08 -12.14 1.91
N LEU A 119 1.96 -12.27 1.21
CA LEU A 119 1.76 -11.69 -0.11
C LEU A 119 1.01 -10.35 0.01
N ILE A 120 1.57 -9.30 -0.62
CA ILE A 120 1.01 -7.95 -0.65
C ILE A 120 0.70 -7.60 -2.10
N SER A 121 -0.56 -7.23 -2.36
CA SER A 121 -1.06 -6.87 -3.68
C SER A 121 -1.79 -5.53 -3.64
N SER A 122 -1.73 -4.76 -4.74
CA SER A 122 -2.50 -3.51 -4.88
C SER A 122 -3.91 -3.74 -5.44
N HIS A 123 -4.22 -4.97 -5.83
CA HIS A 123 -5.53 -5.41 -6.28
C HIS A 123 -5.90 -6.75 -5.66
N GLN A 124 -7.20 -7.05 -5.65
CA GLN A 124 -7.69 -8.36 -5.21
C GLN A 124 -7.22 -9.45 -6.16
N ILE A 125 -6.58 -10.48 -5.59
CA ILE A 125 -6.14 -11.65 -6.34
C ILE A 125 -7.37 -12.49 -6.68
N LYS A 126 -7.67 -12.64 -7.97
CA LYS A 126 -8.83 -13.42 -8.45
C LYS A 126 -8.47 -14.86 -8.80
N ALA A 127 -7.18 -15.12 -9.03
CA ALA A 127 -6.69 -16.45 -9.32
C ALA A 127 -6.75 -17.34 -8.08
N SER A 128 -7.03 -18.62 -8.29
CA SER A 128 -6.94 -19.66 -7.27
C SER A 128 -5.92 -20.69 -7.70
N ALA A 129 -5.01 -21.06 -6.78
CA ALA A 129 -4.03 -22.09 -7.00
C ALA A 129 -4.40 -23.30 -6.14
N PRO A 130 -4.74 -24.47 -6.74
CA PRO A 130 -5.29 -25.61 -6.00
C PRO A 130 -4.32 -26.25 -5.01
N HIS A 131 -3.04 -25.88 -5.05
CA HIS A 131 -1.99 -26.38 -4.17
C HIS A 131 -1.54 -25.34 -3.12
N LEU A 132 -2.22 -24.18 -3.06
CA LEU A 132 -1.94 -23.09 -2.15
C LEU A 132 -3.16 -22.72 -1.33
N CYS A 133 -2.91 -22.47 -0.05
CA CYS A 133 -3.85 -21.91 0.88
C CYS A 133 -3.64 -20.39 0.96
N ILE A 134 -4.54 -19.62 0.35
CA ILE A 134 -4.48 -18.15 0.33
C ILE A 134 -5.56 -17.61 1.28
N SER A 135 -5.15 -17.03 2.40
CA SER A 135 -6.05 -16.41 3.39
C SER A 135 -5.89 -14.91 3.38
N GLU A 136 -6.97 -14.17 3.17
CA GLU A 136 -6.95 -12.71 3.31
C GLU A 136 -6.83 -12.32 4.78
N LEU A 137 -5.79 -11.55 5.12
CA LEU A 137 -5.54 -11.08 6.47
C LEU A 137 -6.16 -9.71 6.71
N TRP A 138 -6.00 -8.79 5.75
CA TRP A 138 -6.42 -7.41 5.90
C TRP A 138 -6.48 -6.65 4.58
N GLU A 139 -7.38 -5.67 4.52
CA GLU A 139 -7.54 -4.72 3.43
C GLU A 139 -7.28 -3.28 3.93
N PHE A 140 -6.43 -2.55 3.22
CA PHE A 140 -6.15 -1.13 3.43
C PHE A 140 -6.73 -0.31 2.28
N ASN A 141 -8.00 0.09 2.38
CA ASN A 141 -8.74 0.77 1.30
C ASN A 141 -9.15 2.22 1.58
N LYS A 142 -8.74 2.79 2.71
CA LYS A 142 -9.10 4.16 3.11
C LYS A 142 -7.94 5.12 2.88
N THR A 143 -7.67 5.46 1.62
CA THR A 143 -6.62 6.43 1.26
C THR A 143 -7.15 7.58 0.41
N ILE A 144 -6.52 8.75 0.50
CA ILE A 144 -6.94 9.96 -0.24
C ILE A 144 -6.88 9.74 -1.76
N ILE A 145 -5.89 8.99 -2.23
CA ILE A 145 -5.60 8.76 -3.65
C ILE A 145 -6.26 7.48 -4.21
N GLY A 146 -7.05 6.76 -3.39
CA GLY A 146 -7.72 5.53 -3.80
C GLY A 146 -6.79 4.33 -4.03
N GLN A 147 -5.56 4.38 -3.51
CA GLN A 147 -4.66 3.23 -3.46
C GLN A 147 -5.15 2.24 -2.39
N ASN A 148 -5.25 0.97 -2.77
CA ASN A 148 -5.69 -0.11 -1.90
C ASN A 148 -4.58 -1.15 -1.78
N TYR A 149 -4.31 -1.66 -0.58
CA TYR A 149 -3.46 -2.84 -0.39
C TYR A 149 -4.24 -3.99 0.23
N PHE A 150 -4.03 -5.18 -0.33
CA PHE A 150 -4.57 -6.43 0.16
C PHE A 150 -3.41 -7.30 0.67
N LEU A 151 -3.54 -7.77 1.90
CA LEU A 151 -2.56 -8.65 2.54
C LEU A 151 -3.12 -10.05 2.59
N TYR A 152 -2.33 -11.00 2.10
CA TYR A 152 -2.67 -12.42 2.08
C TYR A 152 -1.58 -13.21 2.79
N LEU A 153 -1.99 -14.20 3.58
CA LEU A 153 -1.11 -15.25 4.07
C LEU A 153 -1.22 -16.43 3.11
N VAL A 154 -0.09 -16.84 2.55
CA VAL A 154 -0.02 -17.95 1.61
C VAL A 154 0.75 -19.10 2.24
N ARG A 155 0.13 -20.28 2.25
CA ARG A 155 0.67 -21.55 2.77
C ARG A 155 0.56 -22.65 1.73
N LYS A 156 1.33 -23.71 1.91
CA LYS A 156 1.17 -24.94 1.14
C LYS A 156 -0.08 -25.68 1.61
N ASP A 157 -0.86 -26.25 0.68
CA ASP A 157 -2.11 -26.96 0.98
C ASP A 157 -1.94 -28.18 1.94
N GLU A 158 -0.72 -28.74 2.03
CA GLU A 158 -0.39 -29.79 3.00
C GLU A 158 -0.44 -29.31 4.46
N ASP A 159 -0.28 -28.01 4.70
CA ASP A 159 -0.40 -27.35 6.00
C ASP A 159 -1.82 -26.80 6.17
N ILE A 160 -2.79 -27.72 6.29
CA ILE A 160 -4.19 -27.55 6.74
C ILE A 160 -4.64 -26.07 6.72
N CYS A 161 -5.19 -25.60 5.59
CA CYS A 161 -6.15 -24.48 5.61
C CYS A 161 -7.17 -24.80 6.71
N GLY A 162 -7.19 -23.99 7.77
CA GLY A 162 -7.85 -24.30 9.04
C GLY A 162 -9.24 -24.94 8.89
N ARG A 163 -9.43 -26.03 9.63
CA ARG A 163 -10.73 -26.39 10.18
C ARG A 163 -11.18 -25.32 11.17
#